data_AF-Q1WCE3-F1
#
_entry.id   AF-Q1WCE3-F1
#
_cell.length_a   1.000
_cell.length_b   1.000
_cell.length_c   1.000
_cell.angle_alpha   90.00
_cell.angle_beta   90.00
_cell.angle_gamma   90.00
#
_symmetry.space_group_name_H-M   'P 1'
#
loop_
_entity.id
_entity.type
_entity.pdbx_description
1 polymer ?
#
loop_
_entity_poly.entity_id
_entity_poly.type
_entity_poly.pdbx_seq_one_letter_code
_entity_poly.pdbx_strand_id
1 'polypeptide(L)'
;GIPAFRFAPPPDVLATRDENPSNAGFCVPANQCLSKGVLKVSVCREGAPIVVSFPHFYQADQKYIDAIDGMSPNKEEHETYLDLNPTTGVPIRVCKRAQLNVIMKRV
;
A
#
# COMPACT_ATOMS: atom_id res chain seq x y z
N GLY A 1 0.00 8.29 -30.97
CA GLY A 1 0.42 8.43 -29.56
C GLY A 1 1.61 7.52 -29.29
N ILE A 2 2.29 7.66 -28.15
CA ILE A 2 3.41 6.79 -27.75
C ILE A 2 2.83 5.48 -27.15
N PRO A 3 3.21 4.29 -27.62
CA PRO A 3 2.70 3.02 -27.08
C PRO A 3 3.24 2.78 -25.66
N ALA A 4 2.39 2.24 -24.78
CA ALA A 4 2.75 1.93 -23.40
C ALA A 4 1.97 0.72 -22.85
N PHE A 5 2.59 -0.01 -21.92
CA PHE A 5 1.94 -1.03 -21.09
C PHE A 5 1.71 -0.48 -19.68
N ARG A 6 0.51 -0.72 -19.13
CA ARG A 6 0.15 -0.32 -17.77
C ARG A 6 0.51 -1.41 -16.77
N PHE A 7 1.32 -1.04 -15.79
CA PHE A 7 1.67 -1.86 -14.64
C PHE A 7 1.11 -1.23 -13.37
N ALA A 8 0.52 -2.04 -12.51
CA ALA A 8 0.06 -1.65 -11.18
C ALA A 8 0.60 -2.67 -10.16
N PRO A 9 0.84 -2.28 -8.90
CA PRO A 9 1.16 -3.23 -7.86
C PRO A 9 0.04 -4.27 -7.73
N PRO A 10 0.38 -5.57 -7.70
CA PRO A 10 -0.63 -6.61 -7.49
C PRO A 10 -1.22 -6.51 -6.08
N PRO A 11 -2.46 -6.97 -5.86
CA PRO A 11 -3.12 -6.91 -4.55
C PRO A 11 -2.39 -7.65 -3.42
N ASP A 12 -1.46 -8.55 -3.76
CA ASP A 12 -0.66 -9.34 -2.81
C ASP A 12 0.59 -8.62 -2.30
N VAL A 13 0.91 -7.43 -2.83
CA VAL A 13 2.08 -6.64 -2.44
C VAL A 13 2.02 -6.15 -0.98
N LEU A 14 0.81 -5.88 -0.49
CA LEU A 14 0.53 -5.52 0.92
C LEU A 14 -0.39 -6.55 1.59
N ALA A 15 -0.47 -7.77 1.04
CA ALA A 15 -1.26 -8.83 1.65
C ALA A 15 -0.66 -9.33 2.97
N THR A 16 -1.48 -10.04 3.75
CA THR A 16 -1.02 -10.72 4.96
C THR A 16 0.01 -11.80 4.60
N ARG A 17 0.79 -12.24 5.59
CA ARG A 17 1.72 -13.36 5.40
C ARG A 17 1.02 -14.68 5.03
N ASP A 18 -0.26 -14.82 5.37
CA ASP A 18 -1.01 -16.06 5.09
C ASP A 18 -1.48 -16.09 3.63
N GLU A 19 -1.82 -14.92 3.07
CA GLU A 19 -2.12 -14.76 1.64
C GLU A 19 -0.86 -14.74 0.76
N ASN A 20 0.21 -14.09 1.23
CA ASN A 20 1.51 -14.04 0.58
C ASN A 20 2.65 -14.32 1.60
N PRO A 21 3.13 -15.58 1.70
CA PRO A 21 4.17 -15.98 2.66
C PRO A 21 5.47 -15.17 2.58
N SER A 22 5.80 -14.61 1.42
CA SER A 22 6.96 -13.73 1.26
C SER A 22 6.85 -12.44 2.07
N ASN A 23 5.64 -12.01 2.46
CA ASN A 23 5.42 -10.81 3.27
C ASN A 23 5.72 -11.01 4.76
N ALA A 24 6.02 -12.23 5.22
CA ALA A 24 6.35 -12.50 6.62
C ALA A 24 7.53 -11.64 7.13
N GLY A 25 8.49 -11.33 6.26
CA GLY A 25 9.65 -10.49 6.60
C GLY A 25 9.32 -9.02 6.85
N PHE A 26 8.14 -8.54 6.46
CA PHE A 26 7.71 -7.16 6.69
C PHE A 26 7.03 -6.92 8.04
N CYS A 27 6.76 -7.99 8.80
CA CYS A 27 6.26 -7.88 10.16
C CYS A 27 7.42 -7.63 11.13
N VAL A 28 7.56 -6.38 11.60
CA VAL A 28 8.64 -6.01 12.54
C VAL A 28 8.06 -5.34 13.81
N PRO A 29 8.15 -6.01 14.98
CA PRO A 29 8.66 -7.38 15.21
C PRO A 29 7.74 -8.47 14.63
N ALA A 30 8.27 -9.69 14.45
CA ALA A 30 7.61 -10.80 13.73
C ALA A 30 6.24 -11.22 14.32
N ASN A 31 5.99 -10.93 15.59
CA ASN A 31 4.72 -11.18 16.28
C ASN A 31 3.72 -10.02 16.18
N GLN A 32 4.07 -8.92 15.51
CA GLN A 32 3.23 -7.73 15.35
C GLN A 32 2.96 -7.45 13.87
N CYS A 33 2.31 -8.40 13.19
CA CYS A 33 1.79 -8.18 11.84
C CYS A 33 0.51 -7.34 11.89
N LEU A 34 0.40 -6.37 10.98
CA LEU A 34 -0.84 -5.67 10.70
C LEU A 34 -1.67 -6.49 9.69
N SER A 35 -2.97 -6.20 9.60
CA SER A 35 -3.83 -6.78 8.54
C SER A 35 -3.46 -6.28 7.16
N LYS A 36 -4.02 -6.93 6.13
CA LYS A 36 -3.89 -6.60 4.71
C LYS A 36 -4.00 -5.10 4.38
N GLY A 37 -3.20 -4.68 3.41
CA GLY A 37 -3.22 -3.36 2.75
C GLY A 37 -2.47 -2.26 3.48
N VAL A 38 -1.74 -2.60 4.54
CA VAL A 38 -0.93 -1.64 5.28
C VAL A 38 0.46 -2.20 5.61
N LEU A 39 1.46 -1.33 5.70
CA LEU A 39 2.84 -1.67 6.03
C LEU A 39 3.37 -0.76 7.14
N LYS A 40 3.81 -1.35 8.25
CA LYS A 40 4.48 -0.62 9.33
C LYS A 40 5.90 -0.27 8.90
N VAL A 41 6.22 1.02 8.87
CA VAL A 41 7.52 1.53 8.40
C VAL A 41 8.31 2.22 9.53
N SER A 42 8.03 1.86 10.79
CA SER A 42 8.68 2.49 11.95
C SER A 42 10.20 2.32 11.94
N VAL A 43 10.71 1.21 11.40
CA VAL A 43 12.14 0.91 11.33
C VAL A 43 12.92 1.91 10.47
N CYS A 44 12.31 2.47 9.43
CA CYS A 44 12.93 3.48 8.57
C CYS A 44 12.48 4.91 8.91
N ARG A 45 11.74 5.09 10.01
CA ARG A 45 11.22 6.37 10.50
C ARG A 45 11.61 6.62 11.96
N GLU A 46 12.81 6.20 12.35
CA GLU A 46 13.38 6.48 13.68
C GLU A 46 12.46 6.06 14.84
N GLY A 47 11.73 4.95 14.66
CA GLY A 47 10.80 4.42 15.67
C GLY A 47 9.42 5.08 15.69
N ALA A 48 9.18 6.13 14.88
CA ALA A 48 7.85 6.73 14.77
C ALA A 48 6.79 5.70 14.33
N PRO A 49 5.57 5.72 14.89
CA PRO A 49 4.55 4.70 14.66
C PRO A 49 3.82 4.88 13.31
N ILE A 50 4.58 5.06 12.23
CA ILE A 50 4.08 5.33 10.88
C ILE A 50 3.74 4.03 10.15
N VAL A 51 2.61 4.05 9.45
CA VAL A 51 2.10 2.98 8.61
C VAL A 51 1.75 3.53 7.23
N VAL A 52 2.18 2.85 6.17
CA VAL A 52 1.87 3.21 4.78
C VAL A 52 0.75 2.32 4.26
N SER A 53 -0.18 2.89 3.50
CA SER A 53 -1.22 2.17 2.76
C SER A 53 -1.43 2.80 1.38
N PHE A 54 -2.32 2.24 0.57
CA PHE A 54 -2.91 3.01 -0.53
C PHE A 54 -3.95 4.01 -0.01
N PRO A 55 -4.28 5.08 -0.78
CA PRO A 55 -5.24 6.09 -0.36
C PRO A 55 -6.62 5.52 -0.05
N HIS A 56 -7.28 6.11 0.95
CA HIS A 56 -8.57 5.67 1.50
C HIS A 56 -8.59 4.17 1.85
N PHE A 57 -7.43 3.60 2.19
CA PHE A 57 -7.26 2.17 2.45
C PHE A 57 -7.68 1.27 1.27
N TYR A 58 -7.49 1.73 0.03
CA TYR A 58 -7.68 0.91 -1.17
C TYR A 58 -6.87 -0.40 -1.08
N GLN A 59 -7.50 -1.53 -1.41
CA GLN A 59 -6.96 -2.90 -1.25
C GLN A 59 -6.61 -3.33 0.18
N ALA A 60 -7.06 -2.62 1.21
CA ALA A 60 -6.88 -3.01 2.59
C ALA A 60 -8.07 -3.76 3.18
N ASP A 61 -7.85 -4.32 4.37
CA ASP A 61 -8.89 -4.93 5.20
C ASP A 61 -10.00 -3.93 5.53
N GLN A 62 -11.27 -4.36 5.42
CA GLN A 62 -12.45 -3.51 5.59
C GLN A 62 -12.47 -2.80 6.94
N LYS A 63 -11.89 -3.41 7.98
CA LYS A 63 -11.80 -2.80 9.31
C LYS A 63 -11.08 -1.45 9.33
N TYR A 64 -10.17 -1.18 8.39
CA TYR A 64 -9.48 0.12 8.32
C TYR A 64 -10.37 1.20 7.69
N ILE A 65 -11.20 0.80 6.73
CA ILE A 65 -12.18 1.68 6.06
C ILE A 65 -13.27 2.04 7.06
N ASP A 66 -13.80 1.05 7.78
CA ASP A 66 -14.90 1.23 8.74
C ASP A 66 -14.49 1.99 10.01
N ALA A 67 -13.19 1.99 10.34
CA ALA A 67 -12.68 2.65 11.54
C ALA A 67 -12.56 4.18 11.41
N ILE A 68 -12.67 4.74 10.21
CA ILE A 68 -12.50 6.18 9.96
C ILE A 68 -13.62 6.68 9.05
N ASP A 69 -14.42 7.62 9.56
CA ASP A 69 -15.46 8.26 8.77
C ASP A 69 -14.88 9.00 7.55
N GLY A 70 -15.52 8.82 6.39
CA GLY A 70 -15.13 9.46 5.12
C GLY A 70 -14.15 8.67 4.27
N MET A 71 -13.78 7.44 4.64
CA MET A 71 -13.03 6.55 3.75
C MET A 71 -13.93 6.08 2.59
N SER A 72 -13.44 6.18 1.36
CA SER A 72 -14.18 5.82 0.14
C SER A 72 -13.22 5.29 -0.93
N PRO A 73 -12.67 4.08 -0.75
CA PRO A 73 -11.68 3.54 -1.67
C PRO A 73 -12.30 3.22 -3.04
N ASN A 74 -11.68 3.74 -4.11
CA ASN A 74 -11.98 3.36 -5.48
C ASN A 74 -10.67 3.17 -6.28
N LYS A 75 -10.72 2.39 -7.36
CA LYS A 75 -9.51 2.01 -8.10
C LYS A 75 -8.97 3.19 -8.91
N GLU A 76 -9.85 3.91 -9.59
CA GLU A 76 -9.52 4.97 -10.54
C GLU A 76 -8.72 6.09 -9.87
N GLU A 77 -9.07 6.45 -8.65
CA GLU A 77 -8.47 7.55 -7.89
C GLU A 77 -7.37 7.10 -6.93
N HIS A 78 -7.33 5.84 -6.50
CA HIS A 78 -6.41 5.39 -5.43
C HIS A 78 -5.40 4.31 -5.86
N GLU A 79 -5.51 3.74 -7.05
CA GLU A 79 -4.50 2.81 -7.57
C GLU A 79 -3.19 3.54 -7.91
N THR A 80 -2.05 2.89 -7.61
CA THR A 80 -0.75 3.28 -8.16
C THR A 80 -0.53 2.58 -9.50
N TYR A 81 -0.08 3.30 -10.52
CA TYR A 81 0.29 2.68 -11.80
C TYR A 81 1.44 3.41 -12.51
N LEU A 82 2.09 2.67 -13.40
CA LEU A 82 3.12 3.12 -14.33
C LEU A 82 2.77 2.66 -15.75
N ASP A 83 2.71 3.59 -16.69
CA ASP A 83 2.61 3.30 -18.11
C ASP A 83 4.03 3.36 -18.71
N LEU A 84 4.58 2.22 -19.11
CA LEU A 84 5.96 2.08 -19.59
C LEU A 84 6.00 1.87 -21.10
N ASN A 85 6.89 2.56 -21.81
CA ASN A 85 7.14 2.25 -23.21
C ASN A 85 7.81 0.87 -23.33
N PRO A 86 7.27 -0.05 -24.16
CA PRO A 86 7.71 -1.45 -24.16
C PRO A 86 9.12 -1.65 -24.72
N THR A 87 9.62 -0.74 -25.56
CA THR A 87 10.95 -0.87 -26.18
C THR A 87 12.04 -0.24 -25.32
N THR A 88 11.79 0.96 -24.79
CA THR A 88 12.80 1.74 -24.06
C THR A 88 12.72 1.58 -22.55
N GLY A 89 11.60 1.07 -22.02
CA GLY A 89 11.34 1.01 -20.58
C GLY A 89 11.05 2.36 -19.92
N VAL A 90 11.04 3.45 -20.69
CA VAL A 90 10.81 4.81 -20.17
C VAL A 90 9.36 4.97 -19.71
N PRO A 91 9.12 5.53 -18.50
CA PRO A 91 7.77 5.83 -18.05
C PRO A 91 7.17 7.00 -18.84
N ILE A 92 6.03 6.75 -19.47
CA ILE A 92 5.27 7.74 -20.24
C ILE A 92 4.23 8.43 -19.34
N ARG A 93 3.69 7.71 -18.36
CA ARG A 93 2.77 8.24 -17.34
C ARG A 93 2.94 7.49 -16.03
N VAL A 94 2.93 8.22 -14.93
CA VAL A 94 3.05 7.63 -13.58
C VAL A 94 2.05 8.29 -12.66
N CYS A 95 1.32 7.48 -11.92
CA CYS A 95 0.55 7.92 -10.76
C CYS A 95 0.99 7.09 -9.57
N LYS A 96 1.93 7.62 -8.78
CA LYS A 96 2.32 7.03 -7.49
C LYS A 96 1.45 7.62 -6.40
N ARG A 97 0.66 6.78 -5.74
CA ARG A 97 -0.29 7.19 -4.69
C ARG A 97 -0.06 6.34 -3.44
N ALA A 98 0.12 7.00 -2.31
CA ALA A 98 0.32 6.37 -1.02
C ALA A 98 -0.32 7.24 0.07
N GLN A 99 -0.70 6.61 1.17
CA GLN A 99 -1.27 7.25 2.35
C GLN A 99 -0.37 6.98 3.56
N LEU A 100 -0.17 8.02 4.36
CA LEU A 100 0.52 7.93 5.64
C LEU A 100 -0.52 7.86 6.76
N ASN A 101 -0.35 6.87 7.64
CA ASN A 101 -1.19 6.64 8.79
C ASN A 101 -0.30 6.61 10.05
N VAL A 102 -0.88 6.95 11.20
CA VAL A 102 -0.18 6.95 12.50
C VAL A 102 -0.92 6.00 13.44
N ILE A 103 -0.22 5.03 14.02
CA ILE A 103 -0.81 4.13 15.02
C ILE A 103 -0.99 4.91 16.32
N MET A 104 -2.24 5.06 16.75
CA MET A 104 -2.61 5.70 18.01
C MET A 104 -3.00 4.63 19.05
N LYS A 105 -2.59 4.84 20.30
CA LYS A 105 -2.99 4.01 21.44
C LYS A 105 -3.38 4.93 22.60
N ARG A 106 -4.40 4.55 23.36
CA ARG A 106 -4.72 5.23 24.62
C ARG A 106 -3.60 4.98 25.62
N VAL A 107 -3.16 6.05 26.27
CA VAL A 107 -2.19 6.05 27.38
C VAL A 107 -2.91 6.15 28.72
#